data_AF-A0AAD9VFD2-F1
#
_entry.id   AF-A0AAD9VFD2-F1
#
_cell.length_a   1.000
_cell.length_b   1.000
_cell.length_c   1.000
_cell.angle_alpha   90.00
_cell.angle_beta   90.00
_cell.angle_gamma   90.00
#
_symmetry.space_group_name_H-M   'P 1'
#
loop_
_entity.id
_entity.type
_entity.pdbx_description
1 polymer ?
#
loop_
_entity_poly.entity_id
_entity_poly.type
_entity_poly.pdbx_seq_one_letter_code
_entity_poly.pdbx_strand_id
1 'polypeptide(L)'
;MTATELKEQGNRLFNGRHFDDAAQCYTKAITKNPTIPTFFTNRALCHLKLKKWTQAVSDCRRAIELDTNLVKAHFFLGQALLEQESYDEALASLKRDQGSVISCVRKIEPTSFIVINRFSVVEEKRISQEIELQSYLNKLIIEEKNRQIAAFGKDPSEEEVEKVQLECKREVPDYLCGRISFELMKDPVITPSGITYDRKHIEEHLQRVGHFDPVTRTDLKQEQLSPNLVMKEVIDAFITDNEWVVEEY
;
A
#
# COMPACT_ATOMS: atom_id res chain seq x y z
N MET A 1 -51.98 19.83 -15.05
CA MET A 1 -50.77 20.25 -14.33
C MET A 1 -49.61 20.38 -15.29
N THR A 2 -49.01 21.57 -15.37
CA THR A 2 -47.80 21.82 -16.15
C THR A 2 -46.57 21.21 -15.48
N ALA A 3 -45.46 21.00 -16.21
CA ALA A 3 -44.23 20.44 -15.65
C ALA A 3 -43.66 21.31 -14.50
N THR A 4 -43.87 22.62 -14.57
CA THR A 4 -43.48 23.59 -13.52
C THR A 4 -44.34 23.47 -12.26
N GLU A 5 -45.65 23.28 -12.39
CA GLU A 5 -46.55 23.03 -11.25
C GLU A 5 -46.20 21.72 -10.53
N LEU A 6 -45.86 20.66 -11.28
CA LEU A 6 -45.42 19.38 -10.71
C LEU A 6 -44.11 19.51 -9.93
N LYS A 7 -43.17 20.34 -10.41
CA LYS A 7 -41.94 20.69 -9.67
C LYS A 7 -42.27 21.41 -8.37
N GLU A 8 -43.16 22.40 -8.39
CA GLU A 8 -43.56 23.15 -7.20
C GLU A 8 -44.30 22.28 -6.18
N GLN A 9 -45.13 21.34 -6.64
CA GLN A 9 -45.75 20.32 -5.80
C GLN A 9 -44.69 19.40 -5.17
N GLY A 10 -43.70 18.95 -5.96
CA GLY A 10 -42.56 18.18 -5.47
C GLY A 10 -41.76 18.94 -4.41
N ASN A 11 -41.53 20.24 -4.59
CA ASN A 11 -40.84 21.10 -3.61
C ASN A 11 -41.62 21.19 -2.29
N ARG A 12 -42.96 21.32 -2.35
CA ARG A 12 -43.82 21.34 -1.15
C ARG A 12 -43.73 20.02 -0.38
N LEU A 13 -43.80 18.88 -1.08
CA LEU A 13 -43.67 17.54 -0.48
C LEU A 13 -42.28 17.31 0.11
N PHE A 14 -41.23 17.76 -0.58
CA PHE A 14 -39.85 17.70 -0.11
C PHE A 14 -39.66 18.48 1.19
N ASN A 15 -40.20 19.70 1.27
CA ASN A 15 -40.18 20.51 2.50
C ASN A 15 -40.98 19.84 3.63
N GLY A 16 -42.05 19.13 3.29
CA GLY A 16 -42.81 18.28 4.20
C GLY A 16 -42.13 16.96 4.59
N ARG A 17 -40.88 16.71 4.17
CA ARG A 17 -40.12 15.45 4.38
C ARG A 17 -40.72 14.19 3.75
N HIS A 18 -41.70 14.33 2.85
CA HIS A 18 -42.27 13.21 2.11
C HIS A 18 -41.46 12.96 0.83
N PHE A 19 -40.29 12.34 1.00
CA PHE A 19 -39.30 12.21 -0.08
C PHE A 19 -39.71 11.25 -1.21
N ASP A 20 -40.40 10.15 -0.89
CA ASP A 20 -40.87 9.19 -1.91
C ASP A 20 -41.95 9.82 -2.80
N ASP A 21 -42.93 10.53 -2.21
CA ASP A 21 -43.98 11.22 -2.97
C ASP A 21 -43.43 12.38 -3.80
N ALA A 22 -42.44 13.11 -3.26
CA ALA A 22 -41.71 14.14 -4.01
C ALA A 22 -41.00 13.55 -5.23
N ALA A 23 -40.31 12.40 -5.09
CA ALA A 23 -39.65 11.71 -6.18
C ALA A 23 -40.63 11.27 -7.28
N GLN A 24 -41.83 10.83 -6.91
CA GLN A 24 -42.89 10.51 -7.87
C GLN A 24 -43.38 11.76 -8.62
N CYS A 25 -43.55 12.89 -7.92
CA CYS A 25 -43.93 14.16 -8.55
C CYS A 25 -42.87 14.65 -9.55
N TYR A 26 -41.58 14.56 -9.20
CA TYR A 26 -40.50 14.87 -10.14
C TYR A 26 -40.43 13.90 -11.31
N THR A 27 -40.72 12.62 -11.09
CA THR A 27 -40.81 11.64 -12.18
C THR A 27 -41.93 12.00 -13.16
N LYS A 28 -43.09 12.43 -12.66
CA LYS A 28 -44.17 12.98 -13.51
C LYS A 28 -43.76 14.26 -14.24
N ALA A 29 -42.93 15.11 -13.64
CA ALA A 29 -42.40 16.30 -14.30
C ALA A 29 -41.43 15.94 -15.45
N ILE A 30 -40.56 14.94 -15.22
CA ILE A 30 -39.60 14.43 -16.22
C ILE A 30 -40.32 13.79 -17.40
N THR A 31 -41.38 13.01 -17.17
CA THR A 31 -42.15 12.41 -18.28
C THR A 31 -42.87 13.46 -19.13
N LYS A 32 -43.21 14.62 -18.55
CA LYS A 32 -43.79 15.75 -19.28
C LYS A 32 -42.74 16.56 -20.04
N ASN A 33 -41.57 16.80 -19.43
CA ASN A 33 -40.48 17.50 -20.09
C ASN A 33 -39.11 16.96 -19.62
N PRO A 34 -38.46 16.12 -20.44
CA PRO A 34 -37.18 15.49 -20.08
C PRO A 34 -35.95 16.37 -20.34
N THR A 35 -36.10 17.58 -20.90
CA THR A 35 -34.95 18.42 -21.27
C THR A 35 -34.43 19.29 -20.14
N ILE A 36 -35.17 19.38 -19.02
CA ILE A 36 -34.84 20.26 -17.90
C ILE A 36 -33.96 19.51 -16.87
N PRO A 37 -32.67 19.88 -16.68
CA PRO A 37 -31.77 19.22 -15.74
C PRO A 37 -32.21 19.31 -14.28
N THR A 38 -32.89 20.41 -13.92
CA THR A 38 -33.29 20.68 -12.52
C THR A 38 -34.25 19.64 -11.94
N PHE A 39 -35.05 18.99 -12.77
CA PHE A 39 -35.94 17.92 -12.32
C PHE A 39 -35.16 16.68 -11.88
N PHE A 40 -34.10 16.34 -12.63
CA PHE A 40 -33.22 15.22 -12.30
C PHE A 40 -32.44 15.52 -11.01
N THR A 41 -31.89 16.73 -10.83
CA THR A 41 -31.18 17.07 -9.58
C THR A 41 -32.09 17.07 -8.36
N ASN A 42 -33.34 17.52 -8.49
CA ASN A 42 -34.29 17.51 -7.39
C ASN A 42 -34.73 16.09 -7.02
N ARG A 43 -34.90 15.21 -8.03
CA ARG A 43 -35.18 13.79 -7.81
C ARG A 43 -33.97 13.07 -7.19
N ALA A 44 -32.76 13.34 -7.68
CA ALA A 44 -31.52 12.82 -7.11
C ALA A 44 -31.36 13.21 -5.63
N LEU A 45 -31.71 14.44 -5.26
CA LEU A 45 -31.69 14.87 -3.86
C LEU A 45 -32.69 14.10 -2.99
N CYS A 46 -33.87 13.75 -3.52
CA CYS A 46 -34.82 12.87 -2.81
C CYS A 46 -34.21 11.48 -2.61
N HIS A 47 -33.58 10.92 -3.64
CA HIS A 47 -32.91 9.62 -3.58
C HIS A 47 -31.75 9.62 -2.58
N LEU A 48 -30.96 10.70 -2.49
CA LEU A 48 -29.93 10.87 -1.45
C LEU A 48 -30.53 10.82 -0.05
N LYS A 49 -31.64 11.52 0.20
CA LYS A 49 -32.32 11.50 1.52
C LYS A 49 -32.90 10.12 1.87
N LEU A 50 -33.28 9.35 0.85
CA LEU A 50 -33.77 7.98 0.98
C LEU A 50 -32.67 6.92 0.97
N LYS A 51 -31.38 7.30 0.92
CA LYS A 51 -30.23 6.40 0.79
C LYS A 51 -30.27 5.48 -0.43
N LYS A 52 -30.97 5.89 -1.49
CA LYS A 52 -31.07 5.18 -2.78
C LYS A 52 -29.94 5.64 -3.70
N TRP A 53 -28.70 5.29 -3.36
CA TRP A 53 -27.49 5.84 -3.97
C TRP A 53 -27.39 5.56 -5.48
N THR A 54 -27.70 4.35 -5.91
CA THR A 54 -27.61 3.93 -7.33
C THR A 54 -28.53 4.74 -8.24
N GLN A 55 -29.74 5.03 -7.76
CA GLN A 55 -30.72 5.86 -8.45
C GLN A 55 -30.27 7.33 -8.49
N ALA A 56 -29.72 7.84 -7.38
CA ALA A 56 -29.17 9.20 -7.31
C ALA A 56 -28.02 9.41 -8.31
N VAL A 57 -27.09 8.45 -8.42
CA VAL A 57 -25.98 8.49 -9.40
C VAL A 57 -26.51 8.55 -10.83
N SER A 58 -27.48 7.70 -11.18
CA SER A 58 -28.10 7.69 -12.52
C SER A 58 -28.74 9.04 -12.87
N ASP A 59 -29.49 9.63 -11.93
CA ASP A 59 -30.13 10.93 -12.13
C ASP A 59 -29.12 12.08 -12.24
N CYS A 60 -28.05 12.05 -11.45
CA CYS A 60 -27.00 13.07 -11.55
C CYS A 60 -26.24 12.97 -12.87
N ARG A 61 -25.93 11.76 -13.35
CA ARG A 61 -25.29 11.56 -14.67
C ARG A 61 -26.15 12.11 -15.81
N ARG A 62 -27.47 11.82 -15.79
CA ARG A 62 -28.42 12.39 -16.77
C ARG A 62 -28.50 13.92 -16.68
N ALA A 63 -28.45 14.49 -15.47
CA ALA A 63 -28.44 15.94 -15.30
C ALA A 63 -27.18 16.58 -15.90
N ILE A 64 -26.01 15.93 -15.76
CA ILE A 64 -24.72 16.38 -16.30
C ILE A 64 -24.67 16.26 -17.82
N GLU A 65 -25.29 15.22 -18.39
CA GLU A 65 -25.45 15.07 -19.85
C GLU A 65 -26.26 16.21 -20.46
N LEU A 66 -27.28 16.70 -19.74
CA LEU A 66 -28.12 17.81 -20.19
C LEU A 66 -27.48 19.19 -19.95
N ASP A 67 -26.82 19.36 -18.80
CA ASP A 67 -26.09 20.58 -18.45
C ASP A 67 -24.80 20.24 -17.71
N THR A 68 -23.69 20.35 -18.43
CA THR A 68 -22.35 20.03 -17.92
C THR A 68 -21.90 21.00 -16.83
N ASN A 69 -22.42 22.23 -16.79
CA ASN A 69 -22.04 23.28 -15.84
C ASN A 69 -22.88 23.25 -14.55
N LEU A 70 -23.77 22.27 -14.40
CA LEU A 70 -24.64 22.17 -13.24
C LEU A 70 -23.88 21.65 -12.00
N VAL A 71 -23.32 22.57 -11.23
CA VAL A 71 -22.63 22.37 -9.94
C VAL A 71 -23.35 21.38 -9.02
N LYS A 72 -24.66 21.55 -8.83
CA LYS A 72 -25.47 20.71 -7.93
C LYS A 72 -25.46 19.25 -8.33
N ALA A 73 -25.42 18.96 -9.63
CA ALA A 73 -25.40 17.58 -10.12
C ALA A 73 -24.06 16.89 -9.82
N HIS A 74 -22.93 17.58 -10.04
CA HIS A 74 -21.59 17.06 -9.67
C HIS A 74 -21.45 16.87 -8.16
N PHE A 75 -21.99 17.80 -7.36
CA PHE A 75 -21.97 17.69 -5.90
C PHE A 75 -22.78 16.48 -5.40
N PHE A 76 -24.03 16.33 -5.86
CA PHE A 76 -24.87 15.19 -5.48
C PHE A 76 -24.32 13.86 -5.99
N LEU A 77 -23.67 13.85 -7.16
CA LEU A 77 -22.97 12.69 -7.69
C LEU A 77 -21.80 12.29 -6.77
N GLY A 78 -20.94 13.24 -6.41
CA GLY A 78 -19.83 13.01 -5.48
C GLY A 78 -20.32 12.45 -4.15
N GLN A 79 -21.37 13.04 -3.57
CA GLN A 79 -21.96 12.55 -2.32
C GLN A 79 -22.50 11.12 -2.43
N ALA A 80 -23.23 10.79 -3.52
CA ALA A 80 -23.76 9.46 -3.73
C ALA A 80 -22.66 8.41 -3.93
N LEU A 81 -21.55 8.78 -4.58
CA LEU A 81 -20.40 7.89 -4.84
C LEU A 81 -19.57 7.63 -3.58
N LEU A 82 -19.46 8.60 -2.67
CA LEU A 82 -18.83 8.40 -1.37
C LEU A 82 -19.53 7.33 -0.54
N GLU A 83 -20.86 7.38 -0.51
CA GLU A 83 -21.70 6.39 0.19
C GLU A 83 -21.70 5.02 -0.51
N GLN A 84 -21.25 4.94 -1.77
CA GLN A 84 -21.01 3.69 -2.50
C GLN A 84 -19.54 3.23 -2.44
N GLU A 85 -18.69 3.87 -1.63
CA GLU A 85 -17.26 3.58 -1.52
C GLU A 85 -16.49 3.70 -2.85
N SER A 86 -17.07 4.38 -3.84
CA SER A 86 -16.48 4.61 -5.16
C SER A 86 -15.68 5.90 -5.15
N TYR A 87 -14.60 5.92 -4.35
CA TYR A 87 -13.84 7.13 -4.02
C TYR A 87 -13.13 7.78 -5.22
N ASP A 88 -12.68 6.99 -6.21
CA ASP A 88 -11.99 7.52 -7.39
C ASP A 88 -12.93 8.37 -8.27
N GLU A 89 -14.14 7.87 -8.55
CA GLU A 89 -15.16 8.60 -9.30
C GLU A 89 -15.68 9.82 -8.52
N ALA A 90 -15.81 9.69 -7.19
CA ALA A 90 -16.22 10.78 -6.32
C ALA A 90 -15.23 11.95 -6.37
N LEU A 91 -13.93 11.66 -6.27
CA LEU A 91 -12.86 12.67 -6.40
C LEU A 91 -12.85 13.33 -7.78
N ALA A 92 -13.04 12.56 -8.85
CA ALA A 92 -13.07 13.11 -10.20
C ALA A 92 -14.25 14.08 -10.40
N SER A 93 -15.43 13.74 -9.87
CA SER A 93 -16.63 14.56 -9.96
C SER A 93 -16.50 15.85 -9.15
N LEU A 94 -15.93 15.78 -7.94
CA LEU A 94 -15.70 16.94 -7.08
C LEU A 94 -14.56 17.86 -7.57
N LYS A 95 -13.53 17.30 -8.22
CA LYS A 95 -12.44 18.10 -8.82
C LYS A 95 -12.91 18.95 -10.01
N ARG A 96 -13.83 18.42 -10.82
CA ARG A 96 -14.44 19.19 -11.93
C ARG A 96 -15.22 20.42 -11.44
N ASP A 97 -15.79 20.34 -10.24
CA ASP A 97 -16.53 21.43 -9.60
C ASP A 97 -15.61 22.61 -9.19
N GLN A 98 -14.41 22.32 -8.67
CA GLN A 98 -13.45 23.34 -8.23
C GLN A 98 -12.98 24.27 -9.36
N GLY A 99 -13.03 23.82 -10.62
CA GLY A 99 -12.62 24.61 -11.78
C GLY A 99 -13.65 25.65 -12.25
N SER A 100 -14.92 25.55 -11.82
CA SER A 100 -16.00 26.40 -12.34
C SER A 100 -16.63 27.33 -11.28
N VAL A 101 -16.64 26.94 -9.99
CA VAL A 101 -17.35 27.72 -8.94
C VAL A 101 -16.54 27.83 -7.65
N ILE A 102 -15.64 28.81 -7.61
CA ILE A 102 -14.99 29.27 -6.37
C ILE A 102 -15.96 29.99 -5.42
N SER A 103 -17.21 30.29 -5.82
CA SER A 103 -18.10 31.14 -5.02
C SER A 103 -19.14 30.45 -4.13
N CYS A 104 -19.45 29.14 -4.29
CA CYS A 104 -20.69 28.60 -3.71
C CYS A 104 -20.59 27.54 -2.61
N VAL A 105 -19.44 26.92 -2.30
CA VAL A 105 -19.45 25.77 -1.37
C VAL A 105 -18.39 25.86 -0.27
N ARG A 106 -18.66 26.73 0.73
CA ARG A 106 -18.08 26.69 2.09
C ARG A 106 -18.47 25.44 2.91
N LYS A 107 -18.94 24.36 2.27
CA LYS A 107 -19.46 23.12 2.89
C LYS A 107 -19.04 21.87 2.11
N ILE A 108 -17.87 21.88 1.48
CA ILE A 108 -17.30 20.66 0.91
C ILE A 108 -16.83 19.82 2.11
N GLU A 109 -17.31 18.58 2.24
CA GLU A 109 -16.65 17.62 3.13
C GLU A 109 -15.16 17.63 2.77
N PRO A 110 -14.27 17.76 3.76
CA PRO A 110 -12.90 18.08 3.47
C PRO A 110 -12.36 16.99 2.55
N THR A 111 -11.86 17.39 1.37
CA THR A 111 -11.31 16.47 0.36
C THR A 111 -10.27 15.51 0.96
N SER A 112 -9.66 15.89 2.10
CA SER A 112 -8.83 15.01 2.92
C SER A 112 -9.55 13.75 3.43
N PHE A 113 -10.81 13.83 3.89
CA PHE A 113 -11.57 12.66 4.37
C PHE A 113 -11.76 11.62 3.27
N ILE A 114 -12.14 12.07 2.07
CA ILE A 114 -12.31 11.20 0.90
C ILE A 114 -10.99 10.53 0.51
N VAL A 115 -9.90 11.30 0.53
CA VAL A 115 -8.57 10.80 0.21
C VAL A 115 -8.10 9.79 1.26
N ILE A 116 -8.34 10.04 2.54
CA ILE A 116 -8.00 9.11 3.64
C ILE A 116 -8.75 7.79 3.47
N ASN A 117 -10.07 7.81 3.31
CA ASN A 117 -10.85 6.58 3.16
C ASN A 117 -10.47 5.80 1.88
N ARG A 118 -10.16 6.50 0.78
CA ARG A 118 -9.60 5.88 -0.42
C ARG A 118 -8.28 5.15 -0.12
N PHE A 119 -7.35 5.81 0.59
CA PHE A 119 -6.10 5.17 0.97
C PHE A 119 -6.32 3.97 1.88
N SER A 120 -7.26 4.05 2.83
CA SER A 120 -7.62 2.92 3.70
C SER A 120 -8.07 1.70 2.89
N VAL A 121 -8.98 1.86 1.92
CA VAL A 121 -9.45 0.74 1.09
C VAL A 121 -8.34 0.14 0.23
N VAL A 122 -7.44 0.97 -0.31
CA VAL A 122 -6.29 0.48 -1.08
C VAL A 122 -5.31 -0.28 -0.17
N GLU A 123 -5.07 0.23 1.02
CA GLU A 123 -4.16 -0.36 2.00
C GLU A 123 -4.70 -1.69 2.54
N GLU A 124 -6.00 -1.80 2.81
CA GLU A 124 -6.64 -3.06 3.18
C GLU A 124 -6.46 -4.14 2.10
N LYS A 125 -6.57 -3.77 0.81
CA LYS A 125 -6.30 -4.70 -0.31
C LYS A 125 -4.83 -5.12 -0.35
N ARG A 126 -3.89 -4.18 -0.13
CA ARG A 126 -2.46 -4.47 -0.06
C ARG A 126 -2.14 -5.45 1.06
N ILE A 127 -2.66 -5.19 2.25
CA ILE A 127 -2.50 -6.04 3.43
C ILE A 127 -3.10 -7.43 3.19
N SER A 128 -4.29 -7.51 2.57
CA SER A 128 -4.92 -8.80 2.25
C SER A 128 -4.07 -9.65 1.30
N GLN A 129 -3.50 -9.04 0.26
CA GLN A 129 -2.61 -9.74 -0.67
C GLN A 129 -1.32 -10.21 0.00
N GLU A 130 -0.77 -9.38 0.88
CA GLU A 130 0.44 -9.71 1.65
C GLU A 130 0.18 -10.89 2.61
N ILE A 131 -0.95 -10.90 3.31
CA ILE A 131 -1.38 -12.01 4.16
C ILE A 131 -1.57 -13.29 3.35
N GLU A 132 -2.21 -13.22 2.18
CA GLU A 132 -2.42 -14.37 1.29
C GLU A 132 -1.09 -14.97 0.84
N LEU A 133 -0.14 -14.11 0.42
CA LEU A 133 1.18 -14.53 0.00
C LEU A 133 1.98 -15.15 1.14
N GLN A 134 1.94 -14.55 2.33
CA GLN A 134 2.59 -15.10 3.53
C GLN A 134 1.99 -16.46 3.91
N SER A 135 0.66 -16.59 3.87
CA SER A 135 -0.01 -17.87 4.13
C SER A 135 0.41 -18.94 3.13
N TYR A 136 0.50 -18.58 1.84
CA TYR A 136 0.94 -19.48 0.78
C TYR A 136 2.40 -19.93 0.97
N LEU A 137 3.30 -18.98 1.27
CA LEU A 137 4.70 -19.29 1.53
C LEU A 137 4.87 -20.21 2.76
N ASN A 138 4.16 -19.93 3.84
CA ASN A 138 4.19 -20.76 5.04
C ASN A 138 3.71 -22.19 4.75
N LYS A 139 2.67 -22.36 3.92
CA LYS A 139 2.24 -23.69 3.46
C LYS A 139 3.34 -24.42 2.69
N LEU A 140 3.98 -23.76 1.74
CA LEU A 140 5.09 -24.34 0.97
C LEU A 140 6.26 -24.74 1.86
N ILE A 141 6.64 -23.89 2.82
CA ILE A 141 7.71 -24.19 3.78
C ILE A 141 7.35 -25.42 4.62
N ILE A 142 6.11 -25.52 5.09
CA ILE A 142 5.64 -26.69 5.86
C ILE A 142 5.63 -27.95 5.00
N GLU A 143 5.14 -27.87 3.76
CA GLU A 143 5.14 -29.00 2.83
C GLU A 143 6.55 -29.48 2.52
N GLU A 144 7.47 -28.57 2.23
CA GLU A 144 8.86 -28.89 1.94
C GLU A 144 9.55 -29.48 3.18
N LYS A 145 9.33 -28.90 4.36
CA LYS A 145 9.81 -29.45 5.62
C LYS A 145 9.29 -30.87 5.85
N ASN A 146 8.00 -31.11 5.61
CA ASN A 146 7.40 -32.44 5.75
C ASN A 146 7.97 -33.44 4.73
N ARG A 147 8.26 -33.01 3.51
CA ARG A 147 8.93 -33.86 2.50
C ARG A 147 10.35 -34.23 2.93
N GLN A 148 11.10 -33.27 3.46
CA GLN A 148 12.43 -33.52 3.99
C GLN A 148 12.36 -34.53 5.14
N ILE A 149 11.48 -34.33 6.13
CA ILE A 149 11.26 -35.27 7.23
C ILE A 149 10.87 -36.67 6.70
N ALA A 150 9.97 -36.75 5.72
CA ALA A 150 9.55 -38.02 5.14
C ALA A 150 10.68 -38.74 4.36
N ALA A 151 11.56 -37.98 3.70
CA ALA A 151 12.72 -38.51 3.00
C ALA A 151 13.77 -39.11 3.96
N PHE A 152 13.83 -38.64 5.21
CA PHE A 152 14.73 -39.16 6.25
C PHE A 152 14.27 -40.50 6.88
N GLY A 153 13.02 -40.93 6.65
CA GLY A 153 12.56 -42.30 6.95
C GLY A 153 12.49 -42.66 8.44
N LYS A 154 11.24 -42.73 8.95
CA LYS A 154 10.78 -42.94 10.35
C LYS A 154 10.76 -41.67 11.20
N ASP A 155 9.70 -41.57 12.01
CA ASP A 155 9.44 -40.50 12.96
C ASP A 155 10.73 -40.15 13.74
N PRO A 156 11.36 -39.00 13.44
CA PRO A 156 12.59 -38.63 14.11
C PRO A 156 12.28 -38.36 15.59
N SER A 157 13.10 -38.90 16.48
CA SER A 157 13.05 -38.50 17.89
C SER A 157 13.32 -36.98 17.99
N GLU A 158 12.80 -36.31 19.03
CA GLU A 158 13.02 -34.86 19.23
C GLU A 158 14.52 -34.48 19.13
N GLU A 159 15.42 -35.40 19.50
CA GLU A 159 16.88 -35.27 19.40
C GLU A 159 17.42 -35.26 17.96
N GLU A 160 16.81 -35.99 17.02
CA GLU A 160 17.22 -35.99 15.60
C GLU A 160 16.74 -34.72 14.88
N VAL A 161 15.57 -34.20 15.25
CA VAL A 161 15.06 -32.92 14.74
C VAL A 161 15.93 -31.74 15.21
N GLU A 162 16.38 -31.78 16.48
CA GLU A 162 17.28 -30.76 17.05
C GLU A 162 18.69 -30.83 16.42
N LYS A 163 19.19 -32.04 16.13
CA LYS A 163 20.44 -32.21 15.36
C LYS A 163 20.37 -31.65 13.95
N VAL A 164 19.29 -31.91 13.20
CA VAL A 164 19.10 -31.37 11.85
C VAL A 164 18.96 -29.84 11.88
N GLN A 165 18.30 -29.28 12.91
CA GLN A 165 18.24 -27.84 13.13
C GLN A 165 19.59 -27.22 13.51
N LEU A 166 20.48 -27.96 14.17
CA LEU A 166 21.86 -27.53 14.43
C LEU A 166 22.76 -27.65 13.19
N GLU A 167 22.61 -28.71 12.38
CA GLU A 167 23.40 -28.91 11.16
C GLU A 167 23.07 -27.88 10.08
N CYS A 168 21.79 -27.47 9.93
CA CYS A 168 21.39 -26.36 9.06
C CYS A 168 21.78 -24.97 9.60
N LYS A 169 22.26 -24.85 10.85
CA LYS A 169 22.74 -23.58 11.43
C LYS A 169 24.25 -23.38 11.29
N ARG A 170 24.96 -24.27 10.59
CA ARG A 170 26.39 -24.12 10.29
C ARG A 170 26.64 -23.12 9.15
N GLU A 171 26.01 -21.96 9.23
CA GLU A 171 26.25 -20.86 8.30
C GLU A 171 26.85 -19.69 9.09
N VAL A 172 27.99 -19.20 8.63
CA VAL A 172 28.61 -18.00 9.21
C VAL A 172 27.76 -16.79 8.82
N PRO A 173 27.29 -15.97 9.78
CA PRO A 173 26.52 -14.77 9.46
C PRO A 173 27.25 -13.82 8.51
N ASP A 174 26.56 -13.32 7.48
CA ASP A 174 27.11 -12.45 6.42
C ASP A 174 27.90 -11.24 6.93
N TYR A 175 27.54 -10.69 8.10
CA TYR A 175 28.21 -9.52 8.68
C TYR A 175 29.58 -9.85 9.31
N LEU A 176 29.88 -11.13 9.57
CA LEU A 176 31.20 -11.61 9.99
C LEU A 176 32.09 -11.97 8.79
N CYS A 177 31.50 -12.07 7.60
CA CYS A 177 32.21 -12.41 6.37
C CYS A 177 32.80 -11.16 5.69
N GLY A 178 34.00 -11.33 5.13
CA GLY A 178 34.65 -10.28 4.36
C GLY A 178 33.93 -10.03 3.04
N ARG A 179 33.74 -8.78 2.64
CA ARG A 179 33.04 -8.41 1.39
C ARG A 179 33.78 -8.81 0.10
N ILE A 180 35.04 -9.24 0.22
CA ILE A 180 35.87 -9.69 -0.91
C ILE A 180 36.01 -11.21 -0.89
N SER A 181 36.40 -11.79 0.25
CA SER A 181 36.62 -13.24 0.37
C SER A 181 35.33 -14.04 0.53
N PHE A 182 34.26 -13.43 1.04
CA PHE A 182 33.04 -14.11 1.48
C PHE A 182 33.26 -15.18 2.57
N GLU A 183 34.47 -15.23 3.13
CA GLU A 183 34.88 -16.06 4.25
C GLU A 183 34.87 -15.24 5.54
N LEU A 184 34.85 -15.93 6.69
CA LEU A 184 34.99 -15.30 8.01
C LEU A 184 36.25 -14.42 8.05
N MET A 185 36.10 -13.17 8.49
CA MET A 185 37.21 -12.23 8.57
C MET A 185 38.23 -12.66 9.64
N LYS A 186 39.52 -12.74 9.29
CA LYS A 186 40.58 -13.08 10.25
C LYS A 186 41.18 -11.84 10.91
N ASP A 187 41.34 -10.77 10.13
CA ASP A 187 41.81 -9.48 10.63
C ASP A 187 40.92 -8.34 10.09
N PRO A 188 39.80 -8.03 10.78
CA PRO A 188 38.84 -7.04 10.30
C PRO A 188 39.42 -5.62 10.36
N VAL A 189 39.38 -4.91 9.23
CA VAL A 189 39.76 -3.51 9.09
C VAL A 189 38.61 -2.70 8.51
N ILE A 190 38.38 -1.50 9.04
CA ILE A 190 37.31 -0.60 8.62
C ILE A 190 37.87 0.53 7.73
N THR A 191 37.20 0.78 6.61
CA THR A 191 37.48 1.94 5.74
C THR A 191 36.80 3.20 6.26
N PRO A 192 37.22 4.41 5.84
CA PRO A 192 36.50 5.65 6.18
C PRO A 192 35.03 5.66 5.73
N SER A 193 34.66 4.83 4.75
CA SER A 193 33.28 4.62 4.33
C SER A 193 32.44 3.82 5.33
N GLY A 194 33.06 3.29 6.39
CA GLY A 194 32.40 2.51 7.43
C GLY A 194 32.24 1.02 7.08
N ILE A 195 32.90 0.54 6.03
CA ILE A 195 32.81 -0.86 5.59
C ILE A 195 34.00 -1.64 6.16
N THR A 196 33.71 -2.81 6.75
CA THR A 196 34.74 -3.70 7.27
C THR A 196 35.11 -4.75 6.23
N TYR A 197 36.41 -4.96 6.04
CA TYR A 197 37.00 -5.96 5.16
C TYR A 197 38.02 -6.79 5.94
N ASP A 198 38.43 -7.92 5.39
CA ASP A 198 39.65 -8.59 5.85
C ASP A 198 40.88 -7.83 5.32
N ARG A 199 41.83 -7.50 6.22
CA ARG A 199 43.06 -6.77 5.91
C ARG A 199 43.77 -7.32 4.68
N LYS A 200 43.95 -8.64 4.63
CA LYS A 200 44.72 -9.28 3.54
C LYS A 200 44.09 -8.97 2.18
N HIS A 201 42.77 -9.12 2.09
CA HIS A 201 42.05 -8.97 0.82
C HIS A 201 41.93 -7.51 0.37
N ILE A 202 41.70 -6.58 1.31
CA ILE A 202 41.63 -5.16 0.94
C ILE A 202 43.00 -4.60 0.55
N GLU A 203 44.08 -5.03 1.20
CA GLU A 203 45.44 -4.63 0.83
C GLU A 203 45.82 -5.16 -0.56
N GLU A 204 45.49 -6.43 -0.86
CA GLU A 204 45.68 -6.99 -2.20
C GLU A 204 44.87 -6.25 -3.28
N HIS A 205 43.62 -5.86 -2.98
CA HIS A 205 42.78 -5.06 -3.88
C HIS A 205 43.40 -3.69 -4.16
N LEU A 206 43.86 -2.97 -3.12
CA LEU A 206 44.49 -1.66 -3.27
C LEU A 206 45.77 -1.72 -4.10
N GLN A 207 46.54 -2.81 -3.99
CA GLN A 207 47.78 -3.00 -4.76
C GLN A 207 47.55 -3.45 -6.20
N ARG A 208 46.59 -4.37 -6.45
CA ARG A 208 46.39 -5.00 -7.77
C ARG A 208 45.35 -4.29 -8.64
N VAL A 209 44.26 -3.81 -8.04
CA VAL A 209 43.09 -3.29 -8.77
C VAL A 209 43.13 -1.77 -8.81
N GLY A 210 43.30 -1.13 -7.66
CA GLY A 210 43.42 0.33 -7.59
C GLY A 210 43.07 0.90 -6.22
N HIS A 211 43.41 2.18 -6.05
CA HIS A 211 43.30 2.92 -4.79
C HIS A 211 41.88 3.44 -4.53
N PHE A 212 40.91 2.54 -4.50
CA PHE A 212 39.49 2.87 -4.24
C PHE A 212 38.79 1.74 -3.48
N ASP A 213 37.75 2.08 -2.73
CA ASP A 213 36.93 1.13 -1.97
C ASP A 213 36.13 0.22 -2.94
N PRO A 214 36.19 -1.12 -2.81
CA PRO A 214 35.50 -2.05 -3.71
C PRO A 214 33.99 -1.84 -3.80
N VAL A 215 33.34 -1.42 -2.71
CA VAL A 215 31.88 -1.31 -2.62
C VAL A 215 31.42 0.11 -2.96
N THR A 216 31.99 1.12 -2.30
CA THR A 216 31.55 2.52 -2.43
C THR A 216 32.24 3.25 -3.57
N ARG A 217 33.34 2.71 -4.10
CA ARG A 217 34.17 3.30 -5.17
C ARG A 217 34.74 4.68 -4.81
N THR A 218 34.84 4.98 -3.52
CA THR A 218 35.52 6.18 -3.03
C THR A 218 37.03 5.99 -3.01
N ASP A 219 37.80 7.04 -3.24
CA ASP A 219 39.27 6.97 -3.15
C ASP A 219 39.70 6.46 -1.77
N LEU A 220 40.54 5.43 -1.76
CA LEU A 220 40.97 4.73 -0.56
C LEU A 220 42.46 4.40 -0.67
N LYS A 221 43.22 4.73 0.37
CA LYS A 221 44.64 4.38 0.50
C LYS A 221 44.84 3.43 1.68
N GLN A 222 45.89 2.62 1.62
CA GLN A 222 46.20 1.62 2.65
C GLN A 222 46.38 2.24 4.05
N GLU A 223 46.91 3.46 4.12
CA GLU A 223 47.11 4.21 5.37
C GLU A 223 45.79 4.56 6.10
N GLN A 224 44.67 4.57 5.38
CA GLN A 224 43.36 4.93 5.92
C GLN A 224 42.62 3.74 6.53
N LEU A 225 43.18 2.53 6.43
CA LEU A 225 42.61 1.31 6.98
C LEU A 225 42.83 1.27 8.49
N SER A 226 41.75 1.43 9.25
CA SER A 226 41.79 1.34 10.71
C SER A 226 41.45 -0.09 11.15
N PRO A 227 42.20 -0.72 12.08
CA PRO A 227 41.83 -2.02 12.62
C PRO A 227 40.50 -1.92 13.38
N ASN A 228 39.54 -2.80 13.07
CA ASN A 228 38.24 -2.84 13.72
C ASN A 228 38.27 -3.84 14.89
N LEU A 229 38.77 -3.37 16.04
CA LEU A 229 38.93 -4.20 17.24
C LEU A 229 37.60 -4.76 17.75
N VAL A 230 36.50 -4.01 17.60
CA VAL A 230 35.16 -4.46 18.01
C VAL A 230 34.72 -5.67 17.20
N MET A 231 34.86 -5.62 15.87
CA MET A 231 34.52 -6.77 15.03
C MET A 231 35.42 -7.96 15.32
N LYS A 232 36.69 -7.73 15.68
CA LYS A 232 37.61 -8.79 16.08
C LYS A 232 37.13 -9.51 17.34
N GLU A 233 36.75 -8.77 18.38
CA GLU A 233 36.18 -9.35 19.60
C GLU A 233 34.89 -10.15 19.32
N VAL A 234 34.02 -9.64 18.44
CA VAL A 234 32.78 -10.34 18.04
C VAL A 234 33.09 -11.64 17.31
N ILE A 235 34.07 -11.63 16.39
CA ILE A 235 34.48 -12.82 15.65
C ILE A 235 35.14 -13.84 16.60
N ASP A 236 36.00 -13.41 17.51
CA ASP A 236 36.65 -14.27 18.49
C ASP A 236 35.61 -14.93 19.42
N ALA A 237 34.59 -14.18 19.85
CA ALA A 237 33.45 -14.72 20.60
C ALA A 237 32.64 -15.72 19.77
N PHE A 238 32.36 -15.40 18.50
CA PHE A 238 31.66 -16.30 17.59
C PHE A 238 32.41 -17.62 17.38
N ILE A 239 33.73 -17.58 17.19
CA ILE A 239 34.57 -18.77 17.06
C ILE A 239 34.56 -19.60 18.35
N THR A 240 34.59 -18.95 19.51
CA THR A 240 34.53 -19.63 20.82
C THR A 240 33.20 -20.37 21.01
N ASP A 241 32.10 -19.78 20.57
CA ASP A 241 30.77 -20.39 20.66
C ASP A 241 30.52 -21.43 19.56
N ASN A 242 31.30 -21.41 18.47
CA ASN A 242 31.12 -22.21 17.27
C ASN A 242 32.43 -22.91 16.86
N GLU A 243 32.84 -23.91 17.63
CA GLU A 243 34.09 -24.66 17.40
C GLU A 243 34.20 -25.28 15.99
N TRP A 244 33.06 -25.62 15.37
CA TRP A 244 32.98 -26.17 14.00
C TRP A 244 33.57 -25.25 12.92
N VAL A 245 33.63 -23.94 13.18
CA VAL A 245 34.17 -22.94 12.25
C VAL A 245 35.68 -23.10 12.06
N VAL A 246 36.38 -23.68 13.05
CA VAL A 246 37.83 -23.90 13.01
C VAL A 246 38.19 -25.18 12.24
N GLU A 247 37.26 -26.13 12.12
CA GLU A 247 37.49 -27.41 11.44
C GLU A 247 37.42 -27.30 9.90
N GLU A 248 36.83 -26.24 9.37
CA GLU A 248 36.62 -26.05 7.92
C GLU A 248 37.67 -25.15 7.23
N TYR A 249 38.66 -24.58 7.95
CA TYR A 249 39.60 -23.55 7.41
C TYR A 249 41.07 -23.69 7.80
#